data_AF-A0A538TFN5-F1
#
_entry.id   AF-A0A538TFN5-F1
#
_cell.length_a   1.000
_cell.length_b   1.000
_cell.length_c   1.000
_cell.angle_alpha   90.00
_cell.angle_beta   90.00
_cell.angle_gamma   90.00
#
_symmetry.space_group_name_H-M   'P 1'
#
loop_
_entity.id
_entity.type
_entity.pdbx_description
1 polymer ?
#
loop_
_entity_poly.entity_id
_entity_poly.type
_entity_poly.pdbx_seq_one_letter_code
_entity_poly.pdbx_strand_id
1 'polypeptide(L)'
;MAAIDPIPQVGISRIISLLEVLDDGGGRYDVFRLARDVNFELGEILRVIKAAEMLGLVETPGADVVLTSIGGKLLKARVNQRKQMLKEQIRKLPIFRAVVDALQRSDEHRADEASTCRPRMPRRC
;
A
#
# COMPACT_ATOMS: atom_id res chain seq x y z
N MET A 1 -4.12 -15.03 -12.10
CA MET A 1 -4.36 -14.89 -10.64
C MET A 1 -3.45 -13.76 -10.17
N ALA A 2 -3.99 -12.68 -9.60
CA ALA A 2 -3.13 -11.58 -9.11
C ALA A 2 -2.20 -12.13 -8.02
N ALA A 3 -0.91 -11.82 -8.11
CA ALA A 3 0.05 -12.18 -7.07
C ALA A 3 -0.33 -11.46 -5.77
N ILE A 4 -0.24 -12.18 -4.65
CA ILE A 4 -0.44 -11.59 -3.32
C ILE A 4 0.93 -11.11 -2.84
N ASP A 5 1.16 -9.81 -2.92
CA ASP A 5 2.36 -9.19 -2.34
C ASP A 5 2.21 -9.01 -0.82
N PRO A 6 3.29 -9.21 -0.05
CA PRO A 6 3.27 -8.96 1.38
C PRO A 6 3.03 -7.48 1.67
N ILE A 7 2.16 -7.18 2.64
CA ILE A 7 1.90 -5.82 3.07
C ILE A 7 3.12 -5.32 3.87
N PRO A 8 3.75 -4.20 3.48
CA PRO A 8 4.84 -3.61 4.25
C PRO A 8 4.37 -3.22 5.65
N GLN A 9 5.17 -3.52 6.66
CA GLN A 9 4.91 -3.15 8.05
C GLN A 9 5.23 -1.67 8.26
N VAL A 10 4.33 -0.79 7.80
CA VAL A 10 4.48 0.67 7.83
C VAL A 10 3.20 1.30 8.38
N GLY A 11 3.35 2.21 9.34
CA GLY A 11 2.23 2.98 9.89
C GLY A 11 1.69 4.00 8.90
N ILE A 12 0.37 4.22 8.89
CA ILE A 12 -0.30 5.19 8.01
C ILE A 12 0.31 6.59 8.15
N SER A 13 0.68 7.01 9.38
CA SER A 13 1.31 8.32 9.60
C SER A 13 2.58 8.53 8.77
N ARG A 14 3.42 7.49 8.61
CA ARG A 14 4.65 7.56 7.78
C ARG A 14 4.33 7.72 6.31
N ILE A 15 3.26 7.08 5.84
CA ILE A 15 2.76 7.24 4.47
C ILE A 15 2.30 8.68 4.28
N ILE A 16 1.49 9.23 5.21
CA ILE A 16 1.03 10.62 5.14
C ILE A 16 2.20 11.59 5.10
N SER A 17 3.19 11.43 6.00
CA SER A 17 4.38 12.28 6.01
C SER A 17 5.19 12.21 4.71
N LEU A 18 5.29 11.03 4.09
CA LEU A 18 5.88 10.91 2.74
C LEU A 18 5.10 11.73 1.72
N LEU A 19 3.77 11.64 1.72
CA LEU A 19 2.95 12.38 0.77
C LEU A 19 3.09 13.90 0.96
N GLU A 20 3.18 14.38 2.21
CA GLU A 20 3.40 15.79 2.53
C GLU A 20 4.74 16.29 1.94
N VAL A 21 5.82 15.54 2.15
CA VAL A 21 7.14 15.87 1.56
C VAL A 21 7.08 15.92 0.03
N LEU A 22 6.33 15.01 -0.60
CA LEU A 22 6.15 15.02 -2.05
C LEU A 22 5.33 16.23 -2.52
N ASP A 23 4.23 16.57 -1.85
CA ASP A 23 3.39 17.72 -2.21
C ASP A 23 4.17 19.04 -2.08
N ASP A 24 4.94 19.19 -1.00
CA ASP A 24 5.83 20.34 -0.77
C ASP A 24 6.94 20.45 -1.84
N GLY A 25 7.41 19.30 -2.33
CA GLY A 25 8.42 19.17 -3.38
C GLY A 25 7.90 19.27 -4.83
N GLY A 26 6.63 19.66 -5.04
CA GLY A 26 6.04 19.77 -6.39
C GLY A 26 5.55 18.45 -6.98
N GLY A 27 5.39 17.42 -6.16
CA GLY A 27 4.73 16.15 -6.48
C GLY A 27 5.62 15.07 -7.09
N ARG A 28 6.92 15.31 -7.27
CA ARG A 28 7.88 14.32 -7.81
C ARG A 28 9.23 14.43 -7.13
N TYR A 29 9.81 13.29 -6.78
CA TYR A 29 11.10 13.22 -6.13
C TYR A 29 11.90 12.00 -6.58
N ASP A 30 13.22 12.17 -6.72
CA ASP A 30 14.13 11.04 -6.87
C ASP A 30 14.27 10.30 -5.53
N VAL A 31 14.17 8.97 -5.55
CA VAL A 31 14.13 8.15 -4.32
C VAL A 31 15.43 8.24 -3.52
N PHE A 32 16.59 8.33 -4.18
CA PHE A 32 17.89 8.43 -3.49
C PHE A 32 18.09 9.80 -2.86
N ARG A 33 17.64 10.87 -3.52
CA ARG A 33 17.61 12.22 -2.94
C ARG A 33 16.68 12.27 -1.74
N LEU A 34 15.47 11.72 -1.88
CA LEU A 34 14.49 11.68 -0.79
C LEU A 34 15.03 10.97 0.46
N ALA A 35 15.71 9.82 0.28
CA ALA A 35 16.33 9.11 1.40
C ALA A 35 17.34 9.97 2.18
N ARG A 36 18.15 10.77 1.45
CA ARG A 36 19.12 11.70 2.05
C ARG A 36 18.45 12.89 2.71
N ASP A 37 17.48 13.52 2.04
CA ASP A 37 16.83 14.74 2.51
C ASP A 37 16.02 14.49 3.79
N VAL A 38 15.39 13.32 3.91
CA VAL A 38 14.59 12.93 5.08
C VAL A 38 15.45 12.20 6.15
N ASN A 39 16.76 12.03 5.89
CA ASN A 39 17.70 11.28 6.74
C ASN A 39 17.18 9.88 7.14
N PHE A 40 16.55 9.18 6.20
CA PHE A 40 16.06 7.81 6.40
C PHE A 40 17.03 6.81 5.80
N GLU A 41 17.10 5.62 6.40
CA GLU A 41 17.73 4.49 5.73
C GLU A 41 16.96 4.15 4.45
N LEU A 42 17.70 3.86 3.36
CA LEU A 42 17.11 3.57 2.05
C LEU A 42 16.06 2.44 2.12
N GLY A 43 16.33 1.38 2.89
CA GLY A 43 15.39 0.29 3.08
C GLY A 43 14.12 0.68 3.85
N GLU A 44 14.17 1.69 4.71
CA GLU A 44 12.98 2.21 5.38
C GLU A 44 12.10 3.01 4.44
N ILE A 45 12.69 3.97 3.72
CA ILE A 45 11.91 4.83 2.80
C ILE A 45 11.30 4.00 1.66
N LEU A 46 12.03 3.00 1.13
CA LEU A 46 11.50 2.10 0.11
C LEU A 46 10.28 1.31 0.61
N ARG A 47 10.27 0.89 1.89
CA ARG A 47 9.08 0.24 2.48
C ARG A 47 7.89 1.19 2.55
N VAL A 48 8.11 2.46 2.91
CA VAL A 48 7.05 3.48 2.96
C VAL A 48 6.53 3.78 1.56
N ILE A 49 7.41 3.98 0.58
CA ILE A 49 7.05 4.20 -0.83
C ILE A 49 6.24 3.01 -1.34
N LYS A 50 6.68 1.78 -1.07
CA LYS A 50 5.96 0.59 -1.50
C LYS A 50 4.55 0.51 -0.89
N ALA A 51 4.39 0.84 0.38
CA ALA A 51 3.08 0.88 1.02
C ALA A 51 2.17 1.97 0.39
N ALA A 52 2.72 3.14 0.10
CA ALA A 52 2.00 4.23 -0.55
C ALA A 52 1.57 3.86 -1.98
N GLU A 53 2.45 3.19 -2.72
CA GLU A 53 2.19 2.68 -4.08
C GLU A 53 1.09 1.62 -4.08
N MET A 54 1.14 0.66 -3.15
CA MET A 54 0.09 -0.36 -2.99
C MET A 54 -1.29 0.26 -2.74
N LEU A 55 -1.34 1.41 -2.06
CA LEU A 55 -2.56 2.17 -1.84
C LEU A 55 -2.94 3.10 -3.00
N GLY A 56 -2.16 3.14 -4.08
CA GLY A 56 -2.38 4.02 -5.24
C GLY A 56 -2.21 5.51 -4.93
N LEU A 57 -1.50 5.85 -3.85
CA LEU A 57 -1.27 7.23 -3.42
C LEU A 57 -0.05 7.85 -4.11
N VAL A 58 0.88 7.00 -4.55
CA VAL A 58 2.04 7.37 -5.37
C VAL A 58 2.23 6.37 -6.51
N GLU A 59 2.99 6.78 -7.52
CA GLU A 59 3.52 5.93 -8.58
C GLU A 59 5.05 5.96 -8.54
N THR A 60 5.72 4.87 -8.96
CA THR A 60 7.19 4.79 -8.97
C THR A 60 7.80 4.58 -10.36
N PRO A 61 7.77 5.58 -11.25
CA PRO A 61 8.38 5.45 -12.57
C PRO A 61 9.91 5.47 -12.47
N GLY A 62 10.54 4.30 -12.62
CA GLY A 62 12.00 4.17 -12.58
C GLY A 62 12.57 4.41 -11.19
N ALA A 63 13.37 5.47 -11.03
CA ALA A 63 14.00 5.86 -9.76
C ALA A 63 13.26 7.01 -9.04
N ASP A 64 12.10 7.42 -9.58
CA ASP A 64 11.30 8.49 -9.01
C ASP A 64 10.09 7.96 -8.24
N VAL A 65 9.60 8.78 -7.32
CA VAL A 65 8.29 8.65 -6.70
C VAL A 65 7.46 9.89 -7.06
N VAL A 66 6.24 9.66 -7.54
CA VAL A 66 5.32 10.68 -8.04
C VAL A 66 4.02 10.61 -7.26
N LEU A 67 3.58 11.75 -6.71
CA LEU A 67 2.30 11.87 -6.02
C LEU A 67 1.14 11.72 -7.01
N THR A 68 0.20 10.82 -6.74
CA THR A 68 -0.98 10.68 -7.59
C THR A 68 -2.05 11.72 -7.26
N SER A 69 -3.01 11.89 -8.16
CA SER A 69 -4.23 12.69 -7.89
C SER A 69 -4.99 12.20 -6.66
N ILE A 70 -4.97 10.89 -6.37
CA ILE A 70 -5.65 10.32 -5.19
C ILE A 70 -4.86 10.69 -3.93
N GLY A 71 -3.52 10.57 -3.96
CA GLY A 71 -2.65 10.98 -2.87
C GLY A 71 -2.84 12.46 -2.50
N GLY A 72 -2.80 13.34 -3.49
CA GLY A 72 -3.02 14.78 -3.28
C GLY A 72 -4.42 15.11 -2.74
N LYS A 73 -5.48 14.43 -3.22
CA LYS A 73 -6.83 14.58 -2.65
C LYS A 73 -6.89 14.12 -1.19
N LEU A 74 -6.19 13.05 -0.84
CA LEU A 74 -6.15 12.51 0.51
C LEU A 74 -5.54 13.53 1.48
N LEU A 75 -4.43 14.17 1.11
CA LEU A 75 -3.80 15.22 1.92
C LEU A 75 -4.74 16.40 2.19
N LYS A 76 -5.55 16.79 1.21
CA LYS A 76 -6.49 17.92 1.35
C LYS A 76 -7.79 17.55 2.09
N ALA A 77 -8.04 16.26 2.28
CA ALA A 77 -9.27 15.77 2.91
C ALA A 77 -9.24 15.87 4.44
N ARG A 78 -10.42 16.04 5.06
CA ARG A 78 -10.58 15.96 6.52
C ARG A 78 -10.40 14.52 7.01
N VAL A 79 -10.09 14.34 8.30
CA VAL A 79 -9.79 13.03 8.92
C VAL A 79 -10.81 11.93 8.57
N ASN A 80 -12.12 12.22 8.68
CA ASN A 80 -13.15 11.23 8.37
C ASN A 80 -13.18 10.85 6.88
N GLN A 81 -12.95 11.80 5.98
CA GLN A 81 -12.86 11.54 4.55
C GLN A 81 -11.60 10.74 4.22
N ARG A 82 -10.44 11.07 4.82
CA ARG A 82 -9.20 10.29 4.65
C ARG A 82 -9.42 8.82 5.00
N LYS A 83 -10.14 8.51 6.09
CA LYS A 83 -10.47 7.14 6.49
C LYS A 83 -11.30 6.41 5.43
N GLN A 84 -12.29 7.07 4.84
CA GLN A 84 -13.09 6.47 3.76
C GLN A 84 -12.25 6.21 2.50
N MET A 85 -11.45 7.19 2.09
CA MET A 85 -10.56 7.05 0.94
C MET A 85 -9.56 5.90 1.14
N LEU A 86 -8.92 5.82 2.31
CA LEU A 86 -8.01 4.71 2.63
C LEU A 86 -8.73 3.35 2.61
N LYS A 87 -9.93 3.28 3.19
CA LYS A 87 -10.76 2.06 3.15
C LYS A 87 -11.04 1.61 1.71
N GLU A 88 -11.35 2.54 0.81
CA GLU A 88 -11.56 2.25 -0.60
C GLU A 88 -10.31 1.72 -1.28
N GLN A 89 -9.13 2.27 -0.99
CA GLN A 89 -7.87 1.77 -1.55
C GLN A 89 -7.47 0.40 -0.98
N ILE A 90 -7.59 0.21 0.34
CA ILE A 90 -7.29 -1.06 1.02
C ILE A 90 -8.13 -2.21 0.44
N ARG A 91 -9.41 -1.96 0.15
CA ARG A 91 -10.31 -2.96 -0.46
C ARG A 91 -9.87 -3.42 -1.86
N LYS A 92 -9.05 -2.63 -2.57
CA LYS A 92 -8.52 -3.00 -3.89
C LYS A 92 -7.31 -3.92 -3.80
N LEU A 93 -6.69 -4.04 -2.62
CA LEU A 93 -5.53 -4.91 -2.44
C LEU A 93 -5.92 -6.38 -2.69
N PRO A 94 -5.10 -7.15 -3.45
CA PRO A 94 -5.43 -8.53 -3.81
C PRO A 94 -5.76 -9.42 -2.60
N ILE A 95 -5.01 -9.28 -1.50
CA ILE A 95 -5.26 -10.04 -0.27
C ILE A 95 -6.61 -9.71 0.37
N PHE A 96 -6.98 -8.43 0.44
CA PHE A 96 -8.26 -8.02 1.01
C PHE A 96 -9.42 -8.52 0.15
N ARG A 97 -9.30 -8.43 -1.18
CA ARG A 97 -10.28 -8.99 -2.10
C ARG A 97 -10.39 -10.51 -1.92
N ALA A 98 -9.26 -11.22 -1.85
CA ALA A 98 -9.26 -12.67 -1.67
C ALA A 98 -9.92 -13.10 -0.36
N VAL A 99 -9.67 -12.39 0.75
CA VAL A 99 -10.29 -12.66 2.05
C VAL A 99 -11.80 -12.37 2.01
N VAL A 100 -12.22 -11.25 1.45
CA VAL A 100 -13.65 -10.91 1.31
C VAL A 100 -14.38 -11.93 0.44
N ASP A 101 -13.78 -12.30 -0.70
CA ASP A 101 -14.33 -13.31 -1.60
C ASP A 101 -14.41 -14.70 -0.94
N ALA A 102 -13.45 -15.04 -0.06
CA ALA A 102 -13.47 -16.29 0.70
C ALA A 102 -14.62 -16.29 1.72
N LEU A 103 -14.77 -15.21 2.49
CA LEU A 103 -15.84 -15.09 3.50
C LEU A 103 -17.24 -15.11 2.89
N GLN A 104 -17.42 -14.57 1.68
CA GLN A 104 -18.70 -14.58 0.99
C GLN A 104 -19.11 -15.96 0.44
N ARG A 105 -18.16 -16.88 0.26
CA ARG A 105 -18.44 -18.24 -0.23
C ARG A 105 -18.76 -19.24 0.89
N SER A 106 -18.57 -18.85 2.15
CA SER A 106 -18.92 -19.65 3.31
C SER A 106 -20.33 -19.27 3.79
N ASP A 107 -21.25 -20.23 3.83
CA ASP A 107 -22.66 -20.05 4.25
C ASP A 107 -22.82 -19.43 5.66
N GLU A 108 -21.79 -19.48 6.50
CA GLU A 108 -21.81 -18.94 7.87
C GLU A 108 -20.94 -17.67 8.08
N HIS A 109 -20.38 -17.07 7.02
CA HIS A 109 -19.36 -16.00 7.11
C HIS A 109 -18.18 -16.35 8.04
N ARG A 110 -17.91 -17.64 8.25
CA ARG A 110 -16.74 -18.17 8.95
C ARG A 110 -15.76 -18.74 7.93
N ALA A 111 -14.49 -18.44 8.12
CA ALA A 111 -13.42 -19.15 7.43
C ALA A 111 -12.99 -20.31 8.34
N ASP A 112 -13.25 -21.55 7.93
CA ASP A 112 -12.71 -22.73 8.59
C ASP A 112 -11.18 -22.74 8.47
N GLU A 113 -10.49 -22.89 9.60
CA GLU A 113 -9.02 -22.86 9.72
C GLU A 113 -8.34 -23.84 8.74
N ALA A 114 -8.97 -24.98 8.43
CA ALA A 114 -8.46 -26.00 7.54
C ALA A 114 -8.49 -25.63 6.04
N SER A 115 -9.19 -24.56 5.66
CA SER A 115 -9.41 -24.17 4.26
C SER A 115 -8.52 -23.02 3.79
N THR A 116 -7.81 -22.35 4.71
CA THR A 116 -7.04 -21.14 4.41
C THR A 116 -5.55 -21.46 4.30
N CYS A 117 -4.99 -21.29 3.10
CA CYS A 117 -3.57 -21.45 2.78
C CYS A 117 -2.97 -22.86 2.94
N ARG A 118 -3.22 -23.74 1.96
CA ARG A 118 -2.24 -24.80 1.65
C ARG A 118 -1.15 -24.19 0.76
N PRO A 119 0.12 -24.09 1.21
CA PRO A 119 1.19 -23.56 0.37
C PRO A 119 1.38 -24.48 -0.83
N ARG A 120 1.27 -23.92 -2.04
CA ARG A 120 1.54 -24.64 -3.28
C ARG A 120 3.06 -24.76 -3.45
N MET A 121 3.67 -25.70 -2.72
CA MET A 121 5.07 -26.08 -2.95
C MET A 121 5.19 -26.70 -4.35
N PRO A 122 6.05 -26.20 -5.23
CA PRO A 122 6.36 -26.91 -6.46
C PRO A 122 7.16 -28.16 -6.10
N ARG A 123 6.63 -29.34 -6.42
CA ARG A 123 7.41 -30.57 -6.40
C ARG A 123 8.50 -30.42 -7.47
N ARG A 124 9.75 -30.24 -7.05
CA ARG A 124 10.90 -30.54 -7.90
C ARG A 124 11.17 -32.04 -7.79
N CYS A 125 11.24 -32.69 -8.95
CA CYS A 125 11.76 -34.03 -9.14
C CYS A 125 13.24 -34.09 -8.78
#